data_AF-M5C3Y8-F1
#
_entry.id   AF-M5C3Y8-F1
#
_cell.length_a   1.000
_cell.length_b   1.000
_cell.length_c   1.000
_cell.angle_alpha   90.00
_cell.angle_beta   90.00
_cell.angle_gamma   90.00
#
_symmetry.space_group_name_H-M   'P 1'
#
loop_
_entity.id
_entity.type
_entity.pdbx_description
1 polymer ?
#
loop_
_entity_poly.entity_id
_entity_poly.type
_entity_poly.pdbx_seq_one_letter_code
_entity_poly.pdbx_strand_id
1 'polypeptide(L)'
;MVWAKISQVFSFGSQWGDNTVRLVEGDNALAMVKRVEGILEDSMRVLESHERVMSSREFNTFSIKHRHLVLKVVEIKHEVQRQEQQSIISATPAGRGHDRIARDVVRLQNQAEVYHRDVMTASHRAQLREEESFVKRHLEEATMEPYNHVVFRAQPEVFNRLFFGLRVELRQRNARS
;
A
#
# COMPACT_ATOMS: atom_id res chain seq x y z
N MET A 1 -24.67 13.11 11.20
CA MET A 1 -24.13 14.27 10.44
C MET A 1 -22.60 14.18 10.36
N VAL A 2 -22.05 13.15 9.66
CA VAL A 2 -20.60 12.83 9.65
C VAL A 2 -19.96 13.06 8.26
N TRP A 3 -20.78 13.23 7.23
CA TRP A 3 -20.34 13.45 5.85
C TRP A 3 -19.74 14.85 5.59
N ALA A 4 -20.08 15.86 6.41
CA ALA A 4 -19.60 17.24 6.24
C ALA A 4 -18.16 17.46 6.76
N LYS A 5 -17.59 16.55 7.56
CA LYS A 5 -16.23 16.71 8.13
C LYS A 5 -15.13 16.12 7.25
N ILE A 6 -15.45 15.17 6.36
CA ILE A 6 -14.45 14.59 5.44
C ILE A 6 -14.19 15.53 4.27
N SER A 7 -15.16 16.36 3.87
CA SER A 7 -14.99 17.35 2.79
C SER A 7 -14.01 18.50 3.14
N GLN A 8 -13.75 18.77 4.42
CA GLN A 8 -12.88 19.88 4.84
C GLN A 8 -11.38 19.59 4.77
N VAL A 9 -10.95 18.32 4.71
CA VAL A 9 -9.52 17.97 4.62
C VAL A 9 -8.99 18.12 3.18
N PHE A 10 -9.87 18.30 2.19
CA PHE A 10 -9.50 18.26 0.77
C PHE A 10 -9.57 19.62 0.04
N SER A 11 -9.68 20.74 0.77
CA SER A 11 -9.81 22.08 0.18
C SER A 11 -8.48 22.77 -0.20
N PHE A 12 -7.33 22.10 -0.13
CA PHE A 12 -6.01 22.74 -0.36
C PHE A 12 -5.56 22.85 -1.83
N GLY A 13 -6.41 22.57 -2.83
CA GLY A 13 -6.01 22.50 -4.24
C GLY A 13 -6.35 23.70 -5.14
N SER A 14 -7.07 24.71 -4.66
CA SER A 14 -7.71 25.70 -5.55
C SER A 14 -6.80 26.81 -6.10
N GLN A 15 -5.58 26.99 -5.58
CA GLN A 15 -4.73 28.15 -5.91
C GLN A 15 -3.68 27.95 -7.01
N TRP A 16 -3.51 26.74 -7.55
CA TRP A 16 -2.45 26.46 -8.54
C TRP A 16 -2.96 26.31 -9.98
N GLY A 17 -4.27 26.40 -10.22
CA GLY A 17 -4.89 26.06 -11.50
C GLY A 17 -4.86 27.16 -12.58
N ASP A 18 -4.53 28.41 -12.25
CA ASP A 18 -4.81 29.54 -13.17
C ASP A 18 -3.78 29.70 -14.29
N ASN A 19 -2.56 29.15 -14.14
CA ASN A 19 -1.49 29.32 -15.14
C ASN A 19 -1.47 28.24 -16.24
N THR A 20 -2.09 27.08 -16.02
CA THR A 20 -2.06 25.93 -16.96
C THR A 20 -3.24 25.90 -17.93
N VAL A 21 -4.26 26.72 -17.71
CA VAL A 21 -5.49 26.75 -18.53
C VAL A 21 -5.24 27.33 -19.92
N ARG A 22 -4.18 28.13 -20.10
CA ARG A 22 -3.92 28.89 -21.34
C ARG A 22 -3.47 28.06 -22.56
N LEU A 23 -3.36 26.72 -22.47
CA LEU A 23 -2.75 25.91 -23.55
C LEU A 23 -3.29 24.48 -23.67
N VAL A 24 -4.58 24.25 -23.34
CA VAL A 24 -5.21 22.94 -23.56
C VAL A 24 -6.13 23.01 -24.77
N GLU A 25 -5.59 22.70 -25.95
CA GLU A 25 -6.36 22.43 -27.17
C GLU A 25 -6.93 21.00 -27.17
N GLY A 26 -7.89 20.68 -28.05
CA GLY A 26 -8.64 19.41 -28.05
C GLY A 26 -7.76 18.15 -27.99
N ASP A 27 -6.74 18.07 -28.85
CA ASP A 27 -5.79 16.95 -28.87
C ASP A 27 -4.95 16.87 -27.57
N ASN A 28 -4.65 18.02 -26.97
CA ASN A 28 -3.96 18.09 -25.68
C ASN A 28 -4.89 17.63 -24.54
N ALA A 29 -6.19 17.95 -24.59
CA ALA A 29 -7.17 17.52 -23.60
C ALA A 29 -7.29 16.00 -23.54
N LEU A 30 -7.38 15.32 -24.69
CA LEU A 30 -7.46 13.86 -24.74
C LEU A 30 -6.16 13.20 -24.24
N ALA A 31 -4.99 13.77 -24.60
CA ALA A 31 -3.70 13.30 -24.10
C ALA A 31 -3.58 13.43 -22.57
N MET A 32 -4.02 14.56 -22.01
CA MET A 32 -4.05 14.78 -20.57
C MET A 32 -5.00 13.80 -19.86
N VAL A 33 -6.17 13.52 -20.44
CA VAL A 33 -7.10 12.55 -19.86
C VAL A 33 -6.52 11.13 -19.87
N LYS A 34 -5.84 10.72 -20.96
CA LYS A 34 -5.10 9.44 -20.98
C LYS A 34 -4.01 9.37 -19.91
N ARG A 35 -3.29 10.47 -19.69
CA ARG A 35 -2.29 10.55 -18.61
C ARG A 35 -2.95 10.37 -17.24
N VAL A 36 -4.11 10.98 -17.02
CA VAL A 36 -4.88 10.78 -15.79
C VAL A 36 -5.29 9.32 -15.60
N GLU A 37 -5.77 8.65 -16.65
CA GLU A 37 -6.10 7.22 -16.61
C GLU A 37 -4.91 6.39 -16.13
N GLY A 38 -3.72 6.59 -16.71
CA GLY A 38 -2.50 5.90 -16.28
C GLY A 38 -2.16 6.14 -14.80
N ILE A 39 -2.24 7.39 -14.34
CA ILE A 39 -2.02 7.72 -12.91
C ILE A 39 -3.02 6.98 -12.01
N LEU A 40 -4.29 6.93 -12.39
CA LEU A 40 -5.32 6.26 -11.60
C LEU A 40 -5.12 4.74 -11.58
N GLU A 41 -4.77 4.14 -12.72
CA GLU A 41 -4.45 2.71 -12.83
C GLU A 41 -3.27 2.33 -11.94
N ASP A 42 -2.16 3.07 -12.02
CA ASP A 42 -0.97 2.82 -11.21
C ASP A 42 -1.27 3.01 -9.71
N SER A 43 -2.06 4.04 -9.37
CA SER A 43 -2.51 4.25 -8.00
C SER A 43 -3.36 3.09 -7.48
N MET A 44 -4.24 2.52 -8.31
CA MET A 44 -5.06 1.39 -7.90
C MET A 44 -4.22 0.13 -7.69
N ARG A 45 -3.26 -0.15 -8.58
CA ARG A 45 -2.32 -1.27 -8.41
C ARG A 45 -1.55 -1.18 -7.10
N VAL A 46 -1.07 0.01 -6.75
CA VAL A 46 -0.38 0.25 -5.47
C VAL A 46 -1.33 0.10 -4.29
N LEU A 47 -2.56 0.59 -4.40
CA LEU A 47 -3.54 0.45 -3.33
C LEU A 47 -3.89 -1.02 -3.07
N GLU A 48 -4.16 -1.79 -4.13
CA GLU A 48 -4.50 -3.22 -4.07
C GLU A 48 -3.36 -4.06 -3.47
N SER A 49 -2.10 -3.76 -3.83
CA SER A 49 -0.96 -4.48 -3.26
C SER A 49 -0.80 -4.27 -1.75
N HIS A 50 -1.40 -3.21 -1.19
CA HIS A 50 -1.33 -2.88 0.23
C HIS A 50 -2.64 -3.15 0.98
N GLU A 51 -3.61 -3.85 0.39
CA GLU A 51 -4.93 -4.11 1.01
C GLU A 51 -4.80 -4.78 2.39
N ARG A 52 -3.88 -5.74 2.54
CA ARG A 52 -3.72 -6.54 3.77
C ARG A 52 -2.98 -5.80 4.88
N VAL A 53 -2.21 -4.78 4.53
CA VAL A 53 -1.23 -4.13 5.42
C VAL A 53 -1.69 -2.73 5.81
N MET A 54 -2.55 -2.13 4.98
CA MET A 54 -3.23 -0.88 5.26
C MET A 54 -4.47 -1.11 6.13
N SER A 55 -4.87 -0.11 6.92
CA SER A 55 -6.13 -0.23 7.67
C SER A 55 -7.33 -0.24 6.72
N SER A 56 -8.34 -1.05 7.03
CA SER A 56 -9.55 -1.15 6.19
C SER A 56 -10.25 0.19 5.98
N ARG A 57 -10.17 1.10 6.97
CA ARG A 57 -10.73 2.46 6.85
C ARG A 57 -9.98 3.29 5.81
N GLU A 58 -8.65 3.28 5.83
CA GLU A 58 -7.83 4.00 4.86
C GLU A 58 -8.02 3.41 3.46
N PHE A 59 -7.94 2.09 3.32
CA PHE A 59 -8.16 1.39 2.06
C PHE A 59 -9.51 1.77 1.44
N ASN A 60 -10.61 1.63 2.20
CA ASN A 60 -11.95 1.98 1.72
C ASN A 60 -12.07 3.45 1.31
N THR A 61 -11.41 4.36 2.03
CA THR A 61 -11.44 5.80 1.71
C THR A 61 -10.78 6.05 0.36
N PHE A 62 -9.61 5.45 0.11
CA PHE A 62 -8.93 5.58 -1.17
C PHE A 62 -9.69 4.89 -2.30
N SER A 63 -10.28 3.72 -2.08
CA SER A 63 -11.08 3.02 -3.10
C SER A 63 -12.32 3.83 -3.51
N ILE A 64 -12.99 4.51 -2.57
CA ILE A 64 -14.12 5.40 -2.90
C ILE A 64 -13.63 6.61 -3.72
N LYS A 65 -12.53 7.25 -3.30
CA LYS A 65 -11.94 8.39 -4.01
C LYS A 65 -11.50 8.00 -5.44
N HIS A 66 -10.91 6.82 -5.61
CA HIS A 66 -10.54 6.26 -6.90
C HIS A 66 -11.77 6.14 -7.83
N ARG A 67 -12.83 5.46 -7.37
CA ARG A 67 -14.06 5.28 -8.16
C ARG A 67 -14.68 6.61 -8.58
N HIS A 68 -14.68 7.61 -7.70
CA HIS A 68 -15.14 8.96 -8.05
C HIS A 68 -14.28 9.61 -9.13
N LEU A 69 -12.96 9.48 -9.09
CA LEU A 69 -12.08 10.05 -10.11
C LEU A 69 -12.24 9.33 -11.46
N VAL A 70 -12.39 8.01 -11.45
CA VAL A 70 -12.67 7.22 -12.67
C VAL A 70 -13.98 7.65 -13.32
N LEU A 71 -15.06 7.84 -12.54
CA LEU A 71 -16.32 8.33 -13.09
C LEU A 71 -16.16 9.71 -13.75
N LYS A 72 -15.42 10.64 -13.11
CA LYS A 72 -15.13 11.95 -13.70
C LYS A 72 -14.31 11.87 -14.99
N VAL A 73 -13.35 10.95 -15.06
CA VAL A 73 -12.60 10.69 -16.30
C VAL A 73 -13.57 10.33 -17.42
N VAL A 74 -14.47 9.38 -17.18
CA VAL A 74 -15.45 8.93 -18.18
C VAL A 74 -16.38 10.07 -18.61
N GLU A 75 -16.86 10.87 -17.66
CA GLU A 75 -17.68 12.06 -17.95
C GLU A 75 -16.95 13.05 -18.87
N ILE A 76 -15.69 13.38 -18.57
CA ILE A 76 -14.89 14.31 -19.36
C ILE A 76 -14.53 13.73 -20.73
N LYS A 77 -14.20 12.43 -20.84
CA LYS A 77 -13.95 11.78 -22.14
C LYS A 77 -15.17 11.88 -23.05
N HIS A 78 -16.35 11.60 -22.52
CA HIS A 78 -17.59 11.70 -23.30
C HIS A 78 -17.87 13.14 -23.72
N GLU A 79 -17.60 14.12 -22.85
CA GLU A 79 -17.77 15.54 -23.17
C GLU A 79 -16.79 16.04 -24.24
N VAL A 80 -15.53 15.63 -24.18
CA VAL A 80 -14.50 15.92 -25.20
C VAL A 80 -14.92 15.34 -26.56
N GLN A 81 -15.29 14.05 -26.60
CA GLN A 81 -15.71 13.38 -27.84
C GLN A 81 -16.96 14.03 -28.46
N ARG A 82 -17.92 14.42 -27.62
CA ARG A 82 -19.13 15.11 -28.08
C ARG A 82 -18.79 16.48 -28.68
N GLN A 83 -17.85 17.22 -28.10
CA GLN A 83 -17.41 18.51 -28.65
C GLN A 83 -16.62 18.34 -29.96
N GLU A 84 -15.77 17.31 -30.09
CA GLU A 84 -15.09 16.98 -31.36
C GLU A 84 -16.11 16.67 -32.46
N GLN A 85 -17.16 15.90 -32.15
CA GLN A 85 -18.23 15.64 -33.12
C GLN A 85 -18.99 16.90 -33.51
N GLN A 86 -19.25 17.80 -32.56
CA GLN A 86 -19.95 19.07 -32.82
C GLN A 86 -19.10 20.07 -33.61
N SER A 87 -17.78 20.12 -33.39
CA SER A 87 -16.87 21.00 -34.13
C SER A 87 -16.66 20.55 -35.58
N ILE A 88 -16.74 19.24 -35.87
CA ILE A 88 -16.73 18.71 -37.24
C ILE A 88 -18.00 19.11 -38.01
N ILE A 89 -19.16 19.11 -37.34
CA ILE A 89 -20.47 19.38 -37.96
C ILE A 89 -20.72 20.90 -38.09
N SER A 90 -20.18 21.70 -37.18
CA SER A 90 -20.41 23.14 -37.11
C SER A 90 -19.09 23.87 -37.39
N ALA A 91 -18.95 24.51 -38.56
CA ALA A 91 -17.80 25.38 -38.89
C ALA A 91 -17.80 26.71 -38.09
N THR A 92 -18.21 26.66 -36.82
CA THR A 92 -18.30 27.81 -35.92
C THR A 92 -17.31 27.58 -34.78
N PRO A 93 -16.35 28.50 -34.55
CA PRO A 93 -15.31 28.29 -33.55
C PRO A 93 -15.95 28.23 -32.16
N ALA A 94 -15.82 27.08 -31.51
CA ALA A 94 -16.41 26.74 -30.22
C ALA A 94 -15.71 27.45 -29.04
N GLY A 95 -15.64 28.79 -29.05
CA GLY A 95 -14.81 29.58 -28.13
C GLY A 95 -15.28 29.66 -26.67
N ARG A 96 -16.39 29.03 -26.27
CA ARG A 96 -16.85 29.01 -24.85
C ARG A 96 -16.95 27.63 -24.22
N GLY A 97 -17.25 26.60 -25.03
CA GLY A 97 -17.32 25.21 -24.56
C GLY A 97 -15.94 24.61 -24.28
N HIS A 98 -14.95 25.03 -25.07
CA HIS A 98 -13.58 24.53 -25.01
C HIS A 98 -12.87 24.91 -23.70
N ASP A 99 -12.98 26.18 -23.29
CA ASP A 99 -12.40 26.70 -22.04
C ASP A 99 -12.95 26.03 -20.78
N ARG A 100 -14.18 25.49 -20.84
CA ARG A 100 -14.74 24.75 -19.71
C ARG A 100 -14.13 23.36 -19.60
N ILE A 101 -14.05 22.63 -20.73
CA ILE A 101 -13.41 21.31 -20.77
C ILE A 101 -11.95 21.41 -20.36
N ALA A 102 -11.20 22.37 -20.91
CA ALA A 102 -9.80 22.59 -20.56
C ALA A 102 -9.61 22.75 -19.05
N ARG A 103 -10.44 23.58 -18.40
CA ARG A 103 -10.43 23.76 -16.94
C ARG A 103 -10.79 22.48 -16.19
N ASP A 104 -11.78 21.74 -16.66
CA ASP A 104 -12.21 20.48 -16.03
C ASP A 104 -11.13 19.40 -16.13
N VAL A 105 -10.44 19.30 -17.27
CA VAL A 105 -9.30 18.38 -17.50
C VAL A 105 -8.12 18.74 -16.60
N VAL A 106 -7.72 20.02 -16.53
CA VAL A 106 -6.63 20.47 -15.64
C VAL A 106 -6.96 20.18 -14.18
N ARG A 107 -8.20 20.47 -13.76
CA ARG A 107 -8.67 20.18 -12.41
C ARG A 107 -8.64 18.68 -12.11
N LEU A 108 -9.06 17.86 -13.06
CA LEU A 108 -9.03 16.40 -12.92
C LEU A 108 -7.59 15.88 -12.82
N GLN A 109 -6.66 16.41 -13.61
CA GLN A 109 -5.25 16.05 -13.51
C GLN A 109 -4.69 16.37 -12.12
N ASN A 110 -4.90 17.58 -11.62
CA ASN A 110 -4.45 17.96 -10.28
C ASN A 110 -5.05 17.04 -9.19
N GLN A 111 -6.33 16.68 -9.32
CA GLN A 111 -6.98 15.76 -8.39
C GLN A 111 -6.38 14.36 -8.43
N ALA A 112 -6.03 13.86 -9.62
CA ALA A 112 -5.40 12.55 -9.80
C ALA A 112 -3.96 12.53 -9.25
N GLU A 113 -3.17 13.58 -9.49
CA GLU A 113 -1.80 13.69 -8.97
C GLU A 113 -1.78 13.75 -7.43
N VAL A 114 -2.67 14.53 -6.83
CA VAL A 114 -2.82 14.60 -5.37
C VAL A 114 -3.26 13.24 -4.82
N TYR A 115 -4.27 12.62 -5.44
CA TYR A 115 -4.72 11.27 -5.06
C TYR A 115 -3.58 10.25 -5.11
N HIS A 116 -2.81 10.23 -6.19
CA HIS A 116 -1.68 9.31 -6.35
C HIS A 116 -0.63 9.52 -5.24
N ARG A 117 -0.24 10.77 -4.97
CA ARG A 117 0.70 11.09 -3.89
C ARG A 117 0.19 10.64 -2.53
N ASP A 118 -1.09 10.86 -2.24
CA ASP A 118 -1.71 10.44 -0.98
C ASP A 118 -1.66 8.91 -0.83
N VAL A 119 -1.98 8.17 -1.90
CA VAL A 119 -1.92 6.69 -1.92
C VAL A 119 -0.49 6.22 -1.69
N MET A 120 0.50 6.74 -2.43
CA MET A 120 1.90 6.36 -2.26
C MET A 120 2.40 6.60 -0.84
N THR A 121 2.04 7.75 -0.25
CA THR A 121 2.42 8.11 1.12
C THR A 121 1.78 7.17 2.13
N ALA A 122 0.48 6.87 1.98
CA ALA A 122 -0.23 5.97 2.87
C ALA A 122 0.27 4.53 2.76
N SER A 123 0.53 4.04 1.54
CA SER A 123 1.10 2.72 1.28
C SER A 123 2.49 2.59 1.88
N HIS A 124 3.38 3.56 1.68
CA HIS A 124 4.70 3.57 2.30
C HIS A 124 4.62 3.53 3.83
N ARG A 125 3.71 4.31 4.43
CA ARG A 125 3.49 4.25 5.88
C ARG A 125 2.96 2.89 6.32
N ALA A 126 2.06 2.27 5.56
CA ALA A 126 1.54 0.94 5.87
C ALA A 126 2.65 -0.11 5.83
N GLN A 127 3.52 -0.05 4.80
CA GLN A 127 4.68 -0.91 4.64
C GLN A 127 5.64 -0.80 5.83
N LEU A 128 6.02 0.42 6.23
CA LEU A 128 6.91 0.61 7.40
C LEU A 128 6.34 0.00 8.68
N ARG A 129 5.02 0.16 8.93
CA ARG A 129 4.37 -0.44 10.09
C ARG A 129 4.37 -1.96 10.05
N GLU A 130 4.22 -2.55 8.87
CA GLU A 130 4.32 -3.99 8.69
C GLU A 130 5.74 -4.49 8.95
N GLU A 131 6.75 -3.81 8.41
CA GLU A 131 8.17 -4.12 8.62
C GLU A 131 8.55 -4.04 10.10
N GLU A 132 8.14 -2.98 10.81
CA GLU A 132 8.32 -2.86 12.26
C GLU A 132 7.66 -4.02 13.01
N SER A 133 6.44 -4.38 12.63
CA SER A 133 5.70 -5.50 13.23
C SER A 133 6.32 -6.86 12.91
N PHE A 134 6.94 -7.00 11.74
CA PHE A 134 7.68 -8.18 11.34
C PHE A 134 8.97 -8.31 12.17
N VAL A 135 9.78 -7.25 12.24
CA VAL A 135 11.02 -7.23 13.03
C VAL A 135 10.74 -7.51 14.50
N LYS A 136 9.70 -6.88 15.07
CA LYS A 136 9.32 -7.11 16.47
C LYS A 136 9.00 -8.58 16.74
N ARG A 137 8.17 -9.22 15.90
CA ARG A 137 7.83 -10.65 16.03
C ARG A 137 9.07 -11.55 15.98
N HIS A 138 9.98 -11.31 15.04
CA HIS A 138 11.18 -12.14 14.88
C HIS A 138 12.22 -11.90 15.97
N LEU A 139 12.29 -10.69 16.53
CA LEU A 139 13.16 -10.38 17.67
C LEU A 139 12.61 -10.98 18.98
N GLU A 140 11.29 -10.97 19.16
CA GLU A 140 10.60 -11.64 20.27
C GLU A 140 10.76 -13.16 20.19
N GLU A 141 10.64 -13.77 19.01
CA GLU A 141 10.90 -15.20 18.80
C GLU A 141 12.38 -15.56 19.08
N ALA A 142 13.34 -14.72 18.65
CA ALA A 142 14.76 -14.95 18.92
C ALA A 142 15.15 -14.78 20.40
N THR A 143 14.38 -14.02 21.18
CA THR A 143 14.61 -13.84 22.63
C THR A 143 13.81 -14.81 23.50
N MET A 144 12.87 -15.57 22.91
CA MET A 144 12.10 -16.64 23.58
C MET A 144 12.75 -18.03 23.48
N GLU A 145 13.96 -18.16 22.93
CA GLU A 145 14.83 -19.33 23.13
C GLU A 145 16.01 -18.94 24.04
N PRO A 146 15.76 -18.91 25.36
CA PRO A 146 16.53 -19.79 26.20
C PRO A 146 15.58 -20.64 27.06
N TYR A 147 15.95 -21.90 27.30
CA TYR A 147 15.24 -22.89 28.11
C TYR A 147 14.26 -23.83 27.38
N ASN A 148 14.69 -24.43 26.28
CA ASN A 148 14.62 -25.89 26.23
C ASN A 148 15.68 -26.47 27.20
N HIS A 149 15.42 -26.32 28.50
CA HIS A 149 16.02 -27.22 29.47
C HIS A 149 15.45 -28.58 29.11
N VAL A 150 16.23 -29.38 28.38
CA VAL A 150 16.08 -30.83 28.42
C VAL A 150 16.29 -31.18 29.88
N VAL A 151 15.19 -31.22 30.65
CA VAL A 151 15.17 -31.91 31.92
C VAL A 151 15.33 -33.37 31.53
N PHE A 152 16.58 -33.81 31.45
CA PHE A 152 16.89 -35.22 31.62
C PHE A 152 16.29 -35.58 32.97
N ARG A 153 15.09 -36.14 32.93
CA ARG A 153 14.48 -36.81 34.06
C ARG A 153 15.38 -38.01 34.32
N ALA A 154 16.40 -37.80 35.14
CA ALA A 154 17.22 -38.86 35.68
C ALA A 154 16.24 -39.80 36.40
N GLN A 155 15.94 -40.94 35.78
CA GLN A 155 15.32 -42.04 36.47
C GLN A 155 16.33 -42.50 37.55
N PRO A 156 15.98 -42.52 38.85
CA PRO A 156 16.93 -42.89 39.90
C PRO A 156 17.19 -44.41 40.01
N GLU A 157 16.86 -45.23 39.01
CA GLU A 157 16.71 -46.68 39.19
C GLU A 157 17.71 -47.56 38.41
N VAL A 158 18.78 -47.01 37.81
CA VAL A 158 19.78 -47.88 37.12
C VAL A 158 21.23 -47.61 37.51
N PHE A 159 21.50 -46.66 38.40
CA PHE A 159 22.87 -46.37 38.87
C PHE A 159 23.31 -47.21 40.08
N ASN A 160 22.96 -48.50 40.09
CA ASN A 160 23.45 -49.43 41.11
C ASN A 160 23.76 -50.84 40.60
N ARG A 161 24.21 -50.97 39.33
CA ARG A 161 24.73 -52.25 38.81
C ARG A 161 26.05 -52.20 38.05
N LEU A 162 26.76 -51.07 38.04
CA LEU A 162 28.07 -50.96 37.37
C LEU A 162 29.21 -50.38 38.24
N PHE A 163 28.99 -50.14 39.54
CA PHE A 163 30.04 -49.65 40.46
C PHE A 163 30.41 -50.62 41.60
N PHE A 164 29.97 -51.87 41.54
CA PHE A 164 30.43 -52.97 42.42
C PHE A 164 30.91 -54.20 41.63
N GLY A 165 31.65 -53.96 40.54
CA GLY A 165 32.25 -55.02 39.72
C GLY A 165 33.72 -54.79 39.35
N LEU A 166 34.39 -53.79 39.92
CA LEU A 166 35.79 -53.45 39.57
C LEU A 166 36.62 -53.00 40.78
N ARG A 167 36.40 -53.65 41.94
CA ARG A 167 37.29 -53.49 43.11
C ARG A 167 37.44 -54.76 43.97
N VAL A 168 37.39 -55.95 43.37
CA VAL A 168 37.81 -57.22 44.03
C VAL A 168 38.50 -58.15 43.02
N GLU A 169 39.43 -57.65 42.21
CA GLU A 169 40.31 -58.55 41.43
C GLU A 169 41.73 -57.99 41.23
N LEU A 170 42.20 -57.24 42.22
CA LEU A 170 43.61 -56.85 42.38
C LEU A 170 44.08 -57.12 43.82
N ARG A 171 43.64 -58.26 44.38
CA ARG A 171 44.17 -58.81 45.64
C ARG A 171 44.15 -60.34 45.69
N GLN A 172 44.43 -61.00 44.56
CA GLN A 172 44.77 -62.44 44.50
C GLN A 172 45.92 -62.74 43.51
N ARG A 173 46.89 -61.84 43.39
CA ARG A 173 48.22 -62.14 42.81
C ARG A 173 49.35 -61.73 43.76
N ASN A 174 49.20 -62.07 45.04
CA ASN A 174 50.29 -61.98 46.02
C ASN A 174 50.13 -63.00 47.15
N ALA A 175 49.70 -64.22 46.80
CA ALA A 175 49.62 -65.36 47.72
C ALA A 175 49.84 -66.71 47.01
N ARG A 176 50.71 -66.72 46.00
CA ARG A 176 51.34 -67.93 45.43
C ARG A 176 52.75 -67.57 44.95
N SER A 177 53.62 -67.29 45.93
CA SER A 177 54.98 -67.82 45.90
C SER A 177 55.03 -68.98 46.88
#